data_AF-A0A5W1XZH2-F1
#
_entry.id   AF-A0A5W1XZH2-F1
#
_cell.length_a   1.000
_cell.length_b   1.000
_cell.length_c   1.000
_cell.angle_alpha   90.00
_cell.angle_beta   90.00
_cell.angle_gamma   90.00
#
_symmetry.space_group_name_H-M   'P 1'
#
loop_
_entity.id
_entity.type
_entity.pdbx_description
1 polymer ?
#
loop_
_entity_poly.entity_id
_entity_poly.type
_entity_poly.pdbx_seq_one_letter_code
_entity_poly.pdbx_strand_id
1 'polypeptide(L)'
;MKTFKYSLIRVTPNLEKGETINVGLIVYHDSDIDVRMLNSVSKLKAIDKGLSQNYLEDLSNSLFDLSHKINDVELLPCLFKGSLSLSSFGMFT
;
A
#
# COMPACT_ATOMS: atom_id res chain seq x y z
N MET A 1 25.05 -3.53 8.30
CA MET A 1 23.86 -2.68 8.09
C MET A 1 22.83 -3.52 7.35
N LYS A 2 21.58 -3.56 7.82
CA LYS A 2 20.49 -4.27 7.13
C LYS A 2 19.82 -3.30 6.18
N THR A 3 19.48 -3.74 4.98
CA THR A 3 18.76 -2.92 3.99
C THR A 3 17.39 -3.53 3.78
N PHE A 4 16.35 -2.71 3.73
CA PHE A 4 14.96 -3.14 3.59
C PHE A 4 14.38 -2.63 2.28
N LYS A 5 13.75 -3.53 1.51
CA LYS A 5 12.91 -3.16 0.37
C LYS A 5 11.59 -2.59 0.87
N TYR A 6 11.06 -1.61 0.15
CA TYR A 6 9.72 -1.10 0.44
C TYR A 6 8.97 -0.66 -0.81
N SER A 7 7.65 -0.62 -0.72
CA SER A 7 6.75 -0.05 -1.73
C SER A 7 5.75 0.88 -1.07
N LEU A 8 5.48 2.03 -1.68
CA LEU A 8 4.40 2.91 -1.26
C LEU A 8 3.06 2.34 -1.73
N ILE A 9 2.07 2.34 -0.84
CA ILE A 9 0.68 2.04 -1.16
C ILE A 9 0.03 3.32 -1.63
N ARG A 10 -0.51 3.30 -2.84
CA ARG A 10 -1.01 4.48 -3.54
C ARG A 10 -2.44 4.27 -3.97
N VAL A 11 -3.26 5.31 -3.79
CA VAL A 11 -4.64 5.33 -4.27
C VAL A 11 -4.84 6.50 -5.22
N THR A 12 -5.51 6.22 -6.32
CA THR A 12 -6.03 7.18 -7.30
C THR A 12 -7.56 7.13 -7.24
N PRO A 13 -8.20 7.97 -6.40
CA PRO A 13 -9.64 7.88 -6.14
C PRO A 13 -10.48 8.20 -7.38
N ASN A 14 -10.00 9.12 -8.21
CA ASN A 14 -10.60 9.47 -9.48
C ASN A 14 -9.53 9.34 -10.59
N LEU A 15 -9.68 8.32 -11.43
CA LEU A 15 -8.76 8.03 -12.53
C LEU A 15 -8.74 9.12 -13.60
N GLU A 16 -9.83 9.86 -13.80
CA GLU A 16 -9.90 10.96 -14.78
C GLU A 16 -9.10 12.17 -14.31
N LYS A 17 -9.15 12.47 -12.99
CA LYS A 17 -8.34 13.53 -12.38
C LYS A 17 -6.87 13.14 -12.24
N GLY A 18 -6.57 11.85 -12.15
CA GLY A 18 -5.21 11.31 -12.05
C GLY A 18 -4.48 11.61 -10.74
N GLU A 19 -5.14 12.27 -9.77
CA GLU A 19 -4.57 12.58 -8.47
C GLU A 19 -4.29 11.29 -7.71
N THR A 20 -3.01 11.04 -7.44
CA THR A 20 -2.54 9.84 -6.76
C THR A 20 -1.92 10.24 -5.43
N ILE A 21 -2.36 9.58 -4.36
CA ILE A 21 -1.93 9.87 -3.00
C ILE A 21 -1.29 8.63 -2.37
N ASN A 22 -0.26 8.85 -1.56
CA ASN A 22 0.32 7.79 -0.76
C ASN A 22 -0.57 7.59 0.47
N VAL A 23 -1.05 6.37 0.68
CA VAL A 23 -1.92 6.00 1.81
C VAL A 23 -1.26 5.02 2.78
N GLY A 24 -0.09 4.50 2.43
CA GLY A 24 0.67 3.60 3.27
C GLY A 24 2.00 3.17 2.68
N LEU A 25 2.62 2.20 3.33
CA LEU A 25 3.93 1.63 3.03
C LEU A 25 3.88 0.12 3.29
N ILE A 26 4.47 -0.66 2.40
CA ILE A 26 4.80 -2.07 2.62
C ILE A 26 6.31 -2.17 2.75
N VAL A 27 6.78 -2.79 3.83
CA VAL A 27 8.18 -3.18 4.01
C VAL A 27 8.27 -4.69 3.82
N TYR A 28 9.24 -5.13 3.02
CA TYR A 28 9.42 -6.55 2.72
C TYR A 28 10.53 -7.13 3.59
N HIS A 29 10.25 -8.26 4.22
CA HIS A 29 11.20 -9.06 4.97
C HIS A 29 11.36 -10.43 4.29
N ASP A 30 12.30 -11.24 4.78
CA ASP A 30 12.62 -12.53 4.17
C ASP A 30 11.47 -13.55 4.23
N SER A 31 10.48 -13.35 5.11
CA SER A 31 9.39 -14.31 5.34
C SER A 31 8.00 -13.68 5.44
N ASP A 32 7.91 -12.35 5.54
CA ASP A 32 6.66 -11.63 5.71
C ASP A 32 6.74 -10.19 5.16
N ILE A 33 5.66 -9.44 5.36
CA ILE A 33 5.59 -8.02 5.07
C ILE A 33 5.08 -7.25 6.31
N ASP A 34 5.58 -6.04 6.53
CA ASP A 34 4.98 -5.06 7.45
C ASP A 34 4.21 -4.02 6.63
N VAL A 35 2.92 -3.87 6.91
CA VAL A 35 2.03 -2.93 6.24
C VAL A 35 1.68 -1.79 7.19
N ARG A 36 2.02 -0.56 6.80
CA ARG A 36 1.77 0.65 7.59
C ARG A 36 0.88 1.61 6.80
N MET A 37 -0.34 1.80 7.28
CA MET A 37 -1.31 2.72 6.67
C MET A 37 -1.31 4.08 7.36
N LEU A 38 -1.75 5.11 6.65
CA LEU A 38 -2.03 6.42 7.26
C LEU A 38 -3.12 6.29 8.32
N ASN A 39 -2.88 6.93 9.47
CA ASN A 39 -3.81 6.97 10.60
C ASN A 39 -4.68 8.25 10.65
N SER A 40 -4.56 9.13 9.65
CA SER A 40 -5.20 10.45 9.66
C SER A 40 -6.42 10.50 8.75
N VAL A 41 -7.57 10.15 9.31
CA VAL A 41 -8.88 10.16 8.64
C VAL A 41 -9.21 11.52 7.99
N SER A 42 -8.83 12.63 8.63
CA SER A 42 -9.11 13.98 8.13
C SER A 42 -8.40 14.30 6.82
N LYS A 43 -7.18 13.75 6.62
CA LYS A 43 -6.44 13.92 5.35
C LYS A 43 -7.05 13.10 4.23
N LEU A 44 -7.51 11.89 4.54
CA LEU A 44 -8.12 10.98 3.57
C LEU A 44 -9.48 11.49 3.08
N LYS A 45 -10.35 11.92 4.00
CA LYS A 45 -11.68 12.47 3.68
C LYS A 45 -11.65 13.76 2.85
N ALA A 46 -10.57 14.54 2.95
CA ALA A 46 -10.36 15.72 2.15
C ALA A 46 -10.13 15.39 0.65
N ILE A 47 -9.65 14.18 0.38
CA ILE A 47 -9.29 13.73 -0.97
C ILE A 47 -10.44 12.91 -1.56
N ASP A 48 -11.00 11.97 -0.80
CA ASP A 48 -12.14 11.18 -1.23
C ASP A 48 -13.01 10.76 -0.03
N LYS A 49 -14.33 10.86 -0.17
CA LYS A 49 -15.28 10.53 0.93
C LYS A 49 -15.37 9.03 1.22
N GLY A 50 -15.03 8.18 0.26
CA GLY A 50 -14.97 6.72 0.39
C GLY A 50 -13.66 6.22 1.03
N LEU A 51 -12.59 7.03 1.04
CA LEU A 51 -11.36 6.73 1.76
C LEU A 51 -11.54 6.94 3.27
N SER A 52 -12.08 5.92 3.91
CA SER A 52 -12.28 5.85 5.36
C SER A 52 -11.17 5.08 6.07
N GLN A 53 -11.11 5.20 7.40
CA GLN A 53 -10.17 4.42 8.21
C GLN A 53 -10.41 2.91 8.05
N ASN A 54 -11.68 2.49 8.09
CA ASN A 54 -12.08 1.09 7.94
C ASN A 54 -11.59 0.52 6.60
N TYR A 55 -11.73 1.30 5.52
CA TYR A 55 -11.23 0.89 4.20
C TYR A 55 -9.71 0.63 4.22
N LEU A 56 -8.93 1.49 4.90
CA LEU A 56 -7.48 1.28 4.99
C LEU A 56 -7.11 0.09 5.87
N GLU A 57 -7.85 -0.16 6.95
CA GLU A 57 -7.68 -1.35 7.79
C GLU A 57 -7.99 -2.64 7.01
N ASP A 58 -9.13 -2.67 6.30
CA ASP A 58 -9.52 -3.79 5.44
C ASP A 58 -8.48 -4.05 4.34
N LEU A 59 -7.95 -2.98 3.73
CA LEU A 59 -6.89 -3.06 2.73
C LEU A 59 -5.59 -3.60 3.33
N SER A 60 -5.21 -3.14 4.52
CA SER A 60 -4.02 -3.64 5.22
C SER A 60 -4.12 -5.14 5.50
N ASN A 61 -5.26 -5.58 6.03
CA ASN A 61 -5.53 -6.99 6.31
C ASN A 61 -5.52 -7.82 5.02
N SER A 62 -6.15 -7.31 3.95
CA SER A 62 -6.17 -8.00 2.65
C SER A 62 -4.78 -8.17 2.04
N LEU A 63 -3.91 -7.16 2.16
CA LEU A 63 -2.53 -7.24 1.69
C LEU A 63 -1.70 -8.26 2.49
N PHE A 64 -1.88 -8.27 3.81
CA PHE A 64 -1.24 -9.26 4.68
C PHE A 64 -1.73 -10.68 4.38
N ASP A 65 -3.04 -10.90 4.24
CA ASP A 65 -3.59 -12.21 3.89
C ASP A 65 -3.12 -12.67 2.50
N LEU A 66 -3.00 -11.74 1.55
CA LEU A 66 -2.47 -12.05 0.21
C LEU A 66 -1.00 -12.43 0.28
N SER A 67 -0.18 -11.74 1.09
CA SER A 67 1.24 -12.04 1.21
C SER A 67 1.51 -13.45 1.70
N HIS A 68 0.62 -14.01 2.53
CA HIS A 68 0.71 -15.38 3.04
C HIS A 68 0.26 -16.43 2.02
N LYS A 69 -0.49 -16.04 0.98
CA LYS A 69 -0.99 -16.93 -0.06
C LYS A 69 -0.12 -16.97 -1.31
N ILE A 70 0.73 -15.96 -1.50
CA ILE A 70 1.67 -15.88 -2.62
C ILE A 70 3.03 -16.41 -2.20
N ASN A 71 3.67 -17.17 -3.09
CA ASN A 71 5.01 -17.74 -2.82
C ASN A 71 6.12 -16.68 -2.91
N ASP A 72 5.87 -15.57 -3.59
CA ASP A 72 6.83 -14.50 -3.80
C ASP A 72 6.14 -13.14 -3.58
N VAL A 73 6.40 -12.54 -2.42
CA VAL A 73 5.86 -11.24 -2.03
C VAL A 73 6.43 -10.09 -2.87
N GLU A 74 7.56 -10.30 -3.55
CA GLU A 74 8.14 -9.29 -4.44
C GLU A 74 7.32 -9.11 -5.72
N LEU A 75 6.33 -9.97 -5.97
CA LEU A 75 5.36 -9.79 -7.05
C LEU A 75 4.25 -8.79 -6.72
N LEU A 76 4.05 -8.43 -5.44
CA LEU A 76 2.97 -7.50 -5.06
C LEU A 76 2.96 -6.21 -5.92
N PRO A 77 4.09 -5.53 -6.17
CA PRO A 77 4.09 -4.31 -6.99
C PRO A 77 3.58 -4.51 -8.43
N CYS A 78 3.74 -5.71 -9.00
CA CYS A 78 3.30 -5.96 -10.37
C CYS A 78 1.80 -6.30 -10.45
N LEU A 79 1.20 -6.78 -9.36
CA LEU A 79 -0.20 -7.15 -9.25
C LEU A 79 -1.14 -5.93 -9.07
N PHE A 80 -0.62 -4.82 -8.51
CA PHE A 80 -1.41 -3.62 -8.23
C PHE A 80 -0.98 -2.43 -9.09
N LYS A 81 -1.69 -2.20 -10.20
CA LYS A 81 -1.43 -1.11 -11.17
C LYS A 81 -2.64 -0.23 -11.49
N GLY A 82 -3.75 -0.41 -10.79
CA GLY A 82 -5.00 0.30 -11.03
C GLY A 82 -5.19 1.52 -10.14
N SER A 83 -6.44 1.80 -9.77
CA SER A 83 -6.79 2.81 -8.77
C SER A 83 -6.16 2.56 -7.41
N LEU A 84 -5.88 1.30 -7.09
CA LEU A 84 -4.91 0.91 -6.06
C LEU A 84 -3.63 0.45 -6.77
N SER A 85 -2.51 1.09 -6.42
CA SER A 85 -1.21 0.74 -6.96
C SER A 85 -0.13 0.69 -5.89
N LEU A 86 0.91 -0.08 -6.16
CA LEU A 86 2.12 -0.10 -5.35
C LEU A 86 3.26 0.56 -6.14
N SER A 87 4.18 1.24 -5.45
CA SER A 87 5.40 1.72 -6.10
C SER A 87 6.37 0.60 -6.41
N SER A 88 7.26 0.88 -7.37
CA SER A 88 8.52 0.14 -7.49
C SER A 88 9.27 0.16 -6.15
N PHE A 89 10.16 -0.81 -5.98
CA PHE A 89 10.94 -0.94 -4.76
C PHE A 89 11.83 0.29 -4.53
N GLY A 90 11.71 0.87 -3.35
CA GLY A 90 12.74 1.69 -2.73
C GLY A 90 13.54 0.87 -1.72
N MET A 91 14.64 1.44 -1.23
CA MET A 91 15.51 0.82 -0.22
C MET A 91 15.79 1.80 0.92
N PHE A 92 15.81 1.34 2.16
CA PHE A 92 16.32 2.08 3.32
C PHE A 92 17.24 1.22 4.19
N THR A 93 18.07 1.86 5.02
CA THR A 93 19.09 1.22 5.88
C THR A 93 18.86 1.51 7.35
#